data_AF-A0A812HKM5-F1
#
_entry.id   AF-A0A812HKM5-F1
#
_cell.length_a   1.000
_cell.length_b   1.000
_cell.length_c   1.000
_cell.angle_alpha   90.00
_cell.angle_beta   90.00
_cell.angle_gamma   90.00
#
_symmetry.space_group_name_H-M   'P 1'
#
loop_
_entity.id
_entity.type
_entity.pdbx_description
1 polymer ?
#
loop_
_entity_poly.entity_id
_entity_poly.type
_entity_poly.pdbx_seq_one_letter_code
_entity_poly.pdbx_strand_id
1 'polypeptide(L)'
;MKKVIAAIACSVLLLFSLRPTEDTLMECALGSEIKIFSATSCMSYFNLFGVSDDLNTHLNETYNLSSLLNSPTEYKFFFAEKLIDGGYNINEEVGSSGLPIHSAIINNDTQTLKWLLDRGANPSTVDSISNMNAYEFIEFMQHKNSTPEREEIRKILQDAYLS
;
A
#
# COMPACT_ATOMS: atom_id res chain seq x y z
N MET A 1 -32.88 -23.70 30.54
CA MET A 1 -32.88 -22.36 29.91
C MET A 1 -31.77 -21.45 30.42
N LYS A 2 -31.69 -21.10 31.72
CA LYS A 2 -30.64 -20.19 32.25
C LYS A 2 -29.18 -20.62 31.96
N LYS A 3 -28.86 -21.92 32.08
CA LYS A 3 -27.53 -22.45 31.76
C LYS A 3 -27.19 -22.40 30.26
N VAL A 4 -28.20 -22.55 29.40
CA VAL A 4 -28.05 -22.47 27.94
C VAL A 4 -27.84 -21.02 27.51
N ILE A 5 -28.60 -20.08 28.08
CA ILE A 5 -28.44 -18.64 27.85
C ILE A 5 -27.05 -18.17 28.33
N ALA A 6 -26.59 -18.63 29.49
CA ALA A 6 -25.25 -18.32 29.99
C ALA A 6 -24.13 -18.87 29.09
N ALA A 7 -24.28 -20.09 28.56
CA ALA A 7 -23.32 -20.68 27.64
C ALA A 7 -23.25 -19.94 26.29
N ILE A 8 -24.40 -19.53 25.74
CA ILE A 8 -24.49 -18.73 24.51
C ILE A 8 -23.88 -17.34 24.74
N ALA A 9 -24.20 -16.67 25.86
CA ALA A 9 -23.62 -15.37 26.18
C ALA A 9 -22.10 -15.46 26.36
N CYS A 10 -21.59 -16.51 27.01
CA CYS A 10 -20.16 -16.71 27.21
C CYS A 10 -19.43 -17.00 25.89
N SER A 11 -20.02 -17.79 25.00
CA SER A 11 -19.46 -18.04 23.66
C SER A 11 -19.51 -16.81 22.76
N VAL A 12 -20.57 -15.99 22.82
CA VAL A 12 -20.64 -14.70 22.12
C VAL A 12 -19.62 -13.69 22.67
N LEU A 13 -19.41 -13.64 23.99
CA LEU A 13 -18.40 -12.78 24.62
C LEU A 13 -16.97 -13.22 24.27
N LEU A 14 -16.69 -14.52 24.27
CA LEU A 14 -15.41 -15.08 23.81
C LEU A 14 -15.15 -14.77 22.32
N LEU A 15 -16.20 -14.86 21.49
CA LEU A 15 -16.15 -14.45 20.08
C LEU A 15 -16.00 -12.95 19.88
N PHE A 16 -16.24 -12.11 20.89
CA PHE A 16 -15.96 -10.67 20.86
C PHE A 16 -14.51 -10.37 21.25
N SER A 17 -13.97 -11.06 22.26
CA SER A 17 -12.57 -10.91 22.69
C SER A 17 -11.54 -11.49 21.72
N LEU A 18 -11.96 -12.36 20.80
CA LEU A 18 -11.11 -12.99 19.78
C LEU A 18 -11.27 -12.37 18.39
N ARG A 19 -12.03 -11.27 18.23
CA ARG A 19 -12.17 -10.62 16.93
C ARG A 19 -10.85 -9.93 16.57
N PRO A 20 -10.33 -10.13 15.36
CA PRO A 20 -9.21 -9.32 14.88
C PRO A 20 -9.64 -7.84 14.86
N THR A 21 -8.72 -6.95 15.25
CA THR A 21 -8.92 -5.50 15.10
C THR A 21 -8.90 -5.13 13.62
N GLU A 22 -9.35 -3.92 13.28
CA GLU A 22 -9.23 -3.43 11.90
C GLU A 22 -7.77 -3.38 11.45
N ASP A 23 -6.82 -3.02 12.33
CA ASP A 23 -5.38 -3.07 12.03
C ASP A 23 -4.93 -4.48 11.66
N THR A 24 -5.36 -5.46 12.45
CA THR A 24 -5.03 -6.88 12.23
C THR A 24 -5.60 -7.34 10.88
N LEU A 25 -6.82 -6.93 10.56
CA LEU A 25 -7.45 -7.23 9.27
C LEU A 25 -6.76 -6.51 8.12
N MET A 26 -6.32 -5.27 8.31
CA MET A 26 -5.59 -4.51 7.30
C MET A 26 -4.25 -5.16 7.02
N GLU A 27 -3.45 -5.46 8.03
CA GLU A 27 -2.17 -6.15 7.86
C GLU A 27 -2.35 -7.50 7.16
N CYS A 28 -3.39 -8.26 7.53
CA CYS A 28 -3.75 -9.49 6.83
C CYS A 28 -4.09 -9.26 5.35
N ALA A 29 -4.89 -8.23 5.04
CA ALA A 29 -5.18 -7.85 3.66
C ALA A 29 -3.91 -7.43 2.91
N LEU A 30 -2.97 -6.76 3.57
CA LEU A 30 -1.66 -6.41 3.02
C LEU A 30 -0.71 -7.61 2.90
N GLY A 31 -1.11 -8.80 3.36
CA GLY A 31 -0.37 -10.06 3.15
C GLY A 31 0.39 -10.58 4.37
N SER A 32 0.22 -9.98 5.55
CA SER A 32 0.71 -10.56 6.79
C SER A 32 0.00 -11.88 7.08
N GLU A 33 0.77 -12.93 7.41
CA GLU A 33 0.19 -14.26 7.64
C GLU A 33 -0.65 -14.29 8.93
N ILE A 34 -1.97 -14.38 8.77
CA ILE A 34 -2.89 -14.78 9.84
C ILE A 34 -3.41 -16.17 9.50
N LYS A 35 -3.09 -17.17 10.34
CA LYS A 35 -3.41 -18.60 10.11
C LYS A 35 -4.89 -18.92 9.82
N ILE A 36 -5.79 -17.99 10.12
CA ILE A 36 -7.24 -18.20 10.09
C ILE A 36 -7.90 -17.54 8.86
N PHE A 37 -7.27 -16.50 8.29
CA PHE A 37 -7.88 -15.69 7.23
C PHE A 37 -6.91 -15.47 6.07
N SER A 38 -7.40 -15.56 4.83
CA SER A 38 -6.66 -15.10 3.66
C SER A 38 -6.75 -13.58 3.52
N ALA A 39 -5.81 -12.99 2.79
CA ALA A 39 -5.84 -11.56 2.47
C ALA A 39 -7.19 -11.11 1.89
N THR A 40 -7.78 -11.90 0.98
CA THR A 40 -9.11 -11.62 0.41
C THR A 40 -10.22 -11.68 1.45
N SER A 41 -10.18 -12.64 2.39
CA SER A 41 -11.15 -12.72 3.48
C SER A 41 -11.05 -11.51 4.39
N CYS A 42 -9.83 -11.06 4.69
CA CYS A 42 -9.61 -9.85 5.49
C CYS A 42 -10.07 -8.60 4.73
N MET A 43 -9.77 -8.48 3.44
CA MET A 43 -10.22 -7.37 2.61
C MET A 43 -11.75 -7.30 2.48
N SER A 44 -12.43 -8.45 2.53
CA SER A 44 -13.90 -8.51 2.48
C SER A 44 -14.56 -7.74 3.62
N TYR A 45 -13.91 -7.62 4.77
CA TYR A 45 -14.38 -6.77 5.86
C TYR A 45 -14.48 -5.30 5.40
N PHE A 46 -13.40 -4.73 4.87
CA PHE A 46 -13.36 -3.32 4.44
C PHE A 46 -14.28 -3.05 3.26
N ASN A 47 -14.47 -4.02 2.37
CA ASN A 47 -15.44 -3.90 1.27
C ASN A 47 -16.89 -3.82 1.77
N LEU A 48 -17.21 -4.45 2.90
CA LEU A 48 -18.57 -4.50 3.46
C LEU A 48 -18.84 -3.37 4.46
N PHE A 49 -17.84 -3.03 5.27
CA PHE A 49 -18.00 -2.13 6.42
C PHE A 49 -17.27 -0.79 6.24
N GLY A 50 -16.42 -0.66 5.23
CA GLY A 50 -15.52 0.48 5.08
C GLY A 50 -14.35 0.42 6.07
N VAL A 51 -13.62 1.54 6.14
CA VAL A 51 -12.53 1.77 7.10
C VAL A 51 -13.06 2.70 8.18
N SER A 52 -12.87 2.38 9.46
CA SER A 52 -13.29 3.25 10.55
C SER A 52 -12.43 4.51 10.65
N ASP A 53 -12.94 5.55 11.32
CA ASP A 53 -12.18 6.77 11.60
C ASP A 53 -10.93 6.50 12.46
N ASP A 54 -11.00 5.49 13.34
CA ASP A 54 -9.88 5.06 14.18
C ASP A 54 -8.75 4.48 13.33
N LEU A 55 -9.08 3.55 12.42
CA LEU A 55 -8.09 2.99 11.50
C LEU A 55 -7.58 4.05 10.51
N ASN A 56 -8.43 4.99 10.02
CA ASN A 56 -7.95 6.10 9.18
C ASN A 56 -6.94 6.98 9.92
N THR A 57 -7.19 7.27 11.19
CA THR A 57 -6.26 8.04 12.03
C THR A 57 -4.94 7.29 12.17
N HIS A 58 -5.01 6.00 12.54
CA HIS A 58 -3.81 5.20 12.71
C HIS A 58 -3.04 4.98 11.41
N LEU A 59 -3.73 4.82 10.28
CA LEU A 59 -3.15 4.79 8.94
C LEU A 59 -2.28 6.03 8.69
N ASN A 60 -2.82 7.22 8.91
CA ASN A 60 -2.13 8.49 8.67
C ASN A 60 -0.95 8.74 9.63
N GLU A 61 -1.02 8.23 10.86
CA GLU A 61 0.03 8.41 11.87
C GLU A 61 1.18 7.41 11.73
N THR A 62 0.89 6.19 11.29
CA THR A 62 1.85 5.07 11.33
C THR A 62 2.40 4.71 9.96
N TYR A 63 1.59 4.82 8.90
CA TYR A 63 1.96 4.37 7.57
C TYR A 63 2.35 5.52 6.67
N ASN A 64 3.16 5.19 5.68
CA ASN A 64 3.49 6.09 4.60
C ASN A 64 3.15 5.42 3.27
N LEU A 65 3.07 6.22 2.21
CA LEU A 65 2.60 5.72 0.93
C LEU A 65 3.51 4.61 0.38
N SER A 66 4.84 4.78 0.45
CA SER A 66 5.81 3.80 -0.04
C SER A 66 5.73 2.46 0.71
N SER A 67 5.54 2.47 2.04
CA SER A 67 5.47 1.24 2.84
C SER A 67 4.22 0.43 2.51
N LEU A 68 3.06 1.08 2.37
CA LEU A 68 1.84 0.42 1.94
C LEU A 68 2.00 -0.16 0.53
N LEU A 69 2.50 0.64 -0.42
CA LEU A 69 2.67 0.24 -1.81
C LEU A 69 3.72 -0.87 -2.03
N ASN A 70 4.57 -1.15 -1.05
CA ASN A 70 5.50 -2.28 -1.09
C ASN A 70 4.86 -3.61 -0.61
N SER A 71 3.61 -3.59 -0.16
CA SER A 71 2.89 -4.80 0.24
C SER A 71 2.68 -5.73 -0.96
N PRO A 72 2.70 -7.06 -0.77
CA PRO A 72 2.61 -8.05 -1.85
C PRO A 72 1.22 -8.18 -2.49
N THR A 73 0.17 -7.60 -1.89
CA THR A 73 -1.21 -7.74 -2.38
C THR A 73 -1.67 -6.47 -3.10
N GLU A 74 -2.54 -6.61 -4.09
CA GLU A 74 -3.14 -5.46 -4.81
C GLU A 74 -3.98 -4.56 -3.89
N TYR A 75 -4.40 -5.07 -2.73
CA TYR A 75 -5.15 -4.33 -1.72
C TYR A 75 -4.34 -3.16 -1.14
N LYS A 76 -3.02 -3.14 -1.34
CA LYS A 76 -2.19 -1.96 -1.09
C LYS A 76 -2.74 -0.68 -1.70
N PHE A 77 -3.31 -0.75 -2.90
CA PHE A 77 -3.87 0.41 -3.58
C PHE A 77 -5.10 0.95 -2.86
N PHE A 78 -5.93 0.08 -2.28
CA PHE A 78 -7.10 0.51 -1.50
C PHE A 78 -6.69 1.33 -0.28
N PHE A 79 -5.69 0.88 0.49
CA PHE A 79 -5.22 1.61 1.67
C PHE A 79 -4.37 2.83 1.30
N ALA A 80 -3.63 2.76 0.20
CA ALA A 80 -2.93 3.91 -0.36
C ALA A 80 -3.89 5.04 -0.77
N GLU A 81 -5.05 4.71 -1.36
CA GLU A 81 -6.11 5.70 -1.59
C GLU A 81 -6.58 6.34 -0.28
N LYS A 82 -6.70 5.57 0.82
CA LYS A 82 -7.14 6.13 2.11
C LYS A 82 -6.15 7.17 2.66
N LEU A 83 -4.85 6.96 2.46
CA LEU A 83 -3.85 7.98 2.79
C LEU A 83 -4.00 9.22 1.91
N ILE A 84 -4.15 9.05 0.59
CA ILE A 84 -4.31 10.17 -0.35
C ILE A 84 -5.60 10.95 -0.05
N ASP A 85 -6.72 10.27 0.21
CA ASP A 85 -7.99 10.84 0.67
C ASP A 85 -7.79 11.65 1.96
N GLY A 86 -6.88 11.20 2.84
CA GLY A 86 -6.46 11.88 4.06
C GLY A 86 -5.54 13.10 3.86
N GLY A 87 -5.19 13.43 2.61
CA GLY A 87 -4.34 14.57 2.27
C GLY A 87 -2.87 14.25 2.08
N TYR A 88 -2.49 12.97 2.03
CA TYR A 88 -1.11 12.56 1.77
C TYR A 88 -0.66 13.03 0.37
N ASN A 89 0.49 13.70 0.30
CA ASN A 89 1.03 14.18 -0.96
C ASN A 89 1.80 13.06 -1.68
N ILE A 90 1.32 12.67 -2.87
CA ILE A 90 1.93 11.60 -3.68
C ILE A 90 3.37 11.90 -4.14
N ASN A 91 3.77 13.18 -4.13
CA ASN A 91 5.10 13.64 -4.51
C ASN A 91 5.99 13.99 -3.30
N GLU A 92 5.56 13.63 -2.08
CA GLU A 92 6.36 13.85 -0.88
C GLU A 92 7.34 12.71 -0.64
N GLU A 93 8.54 13.05 -0.19
CA GLU A 93 9.56 12.06 0.16
C GLU A 93 9.21 11.33 1.44
N VAL A 94 9.48 10.03 1.44
CA VAL A 94 9.08 9.14 2.50
C VAL A 94 10.30 8.66 3.29
N GLY A 95 10.86 9.56 4.09
CA GLY A 95 12.04 9.30 4.91
C GLY A 95 13.19 8.73 4.07
N SER A 96 13.75 7.59 4.48
CA SER A 96 14.81 6.89 3.74
C SER A 96 14.36 6.15 2.48
N SER A 97 13.06 6.09 2.19
CA SER A 97 12.53 5.41 1.01
C SER A 97 12.48 6.31 -0.23
N GLY A 98 12.79 7.60 -0.08
CA GLY A 98 12.72 8.56 -1.17
C GLY A 98 11.30 8.83 -1.66
N LEU A 99 11.17 9.29 -2.89
CA LEU A 99 9.86 9.48 -3.53
C LEU A 99 9.15 8.13 -3.81
N PRO A 100 7.81 8.05 -3.68
CA PRO A 100 7.06 6.83 -3.99
C PRO A 100 7.34 6.27 -5.39
N ILE A 101 7.54 7.15 -6.38
CA ILE A 101 7.86 6.73 -7.75
C ILE A 101 9.25 6.05 -7.85
N HIS A 102 10.23 6.51 -7.08
CA HIS A 102 11.56 5.89 -7.02
C HIS A 102 11.49 4.53 -6.31
N SER A 103 10.68 4.38 -5.27
CA SER A 103 10.43 3.08 -4.62
C SER A 103 9.87 2.05 -5.62
N ALA A 104 8.90 2.44 -6.46
CA ALA A 104 8.37 1.57 -7.52
C ALA A 104 9.45 1.14 -8.52
N ILE A 105 10.36 2.04 -8.90
CA ILE A 105 11.49 1.74 -9.79
C ILE A 105 12.49 0.78 -9.13
N ILE A 106 12.84 1.01 -7.85
CA ILE A 106 13.76 0.14 -7.09
C ILE A 106 13.22 -1.30 -7.02
N ASN A 107 11.92 -1.43 -6.77
CA ASN A 107 11.25 -2.72 -6.63
C ASN A 107 10.87 -3.38 -7.96
N ASN A 108 11.19 -2.74 -9.10
CA ASN A 108 10.77 -3.19 -10.43
C ASN A 108 9.23 -3.38 -10.54
N ASP A 109 8.45 -2.60 -9.78
CA ASP A 109 7.00 -2.76 -9.67
C ASP A 109 6.28 -1.85 -10.68
N THR A 110 6.06 -2.39 -11.88
CA THR A 110 5.38 -1.68 -12.97
C THR A 110 3.92 -1.37 -12.65
N GLN A 111 3.27 -2.18 -11.81
CA GLN A 111 1.88 -1.97 -11.43
C GLN A 111 1.76 -0.75 -10.50
N THR A 112 2.60 -0.68 -9.48
CA THR A 112 2.67 0.46 -8.58
C THR A 112 3.10 1.73 -9.30
N LEU A 113 4.06 1.64 -10.23
CA LEU A 113 4.46 2.78 -11.04
C LEU A 113 3.28 3.36 -11.85
N LYS A 114 2.53 2.51 -12.57
CA LYS A 114 1.34 2.94 -13.31
C LYS A 114 0.31 3.58 -12.39
N TRP A 115 0.03 2.95 -11.26
CA TRP A 115 -0.91 3.48 -10.27
C TRP A 115 -0.49 4.86 -9.76
N LEU A 116 0.79 5.07 -9.44
CA LEU A 116 1.30 6.37 -9.00
C LEU A 116 1.15 7.45 -10.07
N LEU A 117 1.49 7.14 -11.32
CA LEU A 117 1.33 8.06 -12.45
C LEU A 117 -0.13 8.45 -12.66
N ASP A 118 -1.04 7.49 -12.59
CA ASP A 118 -2.49 7.71 -12.72
C ASP A 118 -3.05 8.64 -11.63
N ARG A 119 -2.39 8.74 -10.46
CA ARG A 119 -2.74 9.65 -9.36
C ARG A 119 -1.95 10.97 -9.37
N GLY A 120 -1.18 11.24 -10.43
CA GLY A 120 -0.45 12.49 -10.57
C GLY A 120 0.89 12.53 -9.85
N ALA A 121 1.53 11.38 -9.61
CA ALA A 121 2.95 11.37 -9.29
C ALA A 121 3.73 12.00 -10.46
N ASN A 122 4.55 13.01 -10.16
CA ASN A 122 5.33 13.75 -11.13
C ASN A 122 6.71 13.11 -11.30
N PRO A 123 7.01 12.48 -12.46
CA PRO A 123 8.28 11.80 -12.68
C PRO A 123 9.48 12.74 -12.78
N SER A 124 9.24 14.04 -12.94
CA SER A 124 10.28 15.08 -12.96
C SER A 124 10.69 15.53 -11.56
N THR A 125 9.99 15.11 -10.52
CA THR A 125 10.38 15.42 -9.13
C THR A 125 11.70 14.74 -8.82
N VAL A 126 12.67 15.52 -8.34
CA VAL A 126 14.00 15.03 -7.99
C VAL A 126 13.94 14.45 -6.58
N ASP A 127 14.35 13.19 -6.45
CA ASP A 127 14.52 12.51 -5.17
C ASP A 127 15.80 12.99 -4.48
N SER A 128 15.72 13.40 -3.22
CA SER A 128 16.84 13.98 -2.47
C SER A 128 17.96 12.98 -2.18
N ILE A 129 17.66 11.67 -2.15
CA ILE A 129 18.64 10.62 -1.83
C ILE A 129 19.52 10.34 -3.04
N SER A 130 18.91 10.11 -4.20
CA SER A 130 19.60 9.82 -5.46
C SER A 130 20.05 11.07 -6.21
N ASN A 131 19.44 12.22 -5.91
CA ASN A 131 19.57 13.47 -6.66
C ASN A 131 19.27 13.27 -8.16
N MET A 132 18.27 12.43 -8.45
CA MET A 132 17.78 12.11 -9.79
C MET A 132 16.26 12.18 -9.82
N ASN A 133 15.70 12.60 -10.96
CA ASN A 133 14.28 12.37 -11.23
C ASN A 133 14.03 10.92 -11.71
N ALA A 134 12.78 10.53 -11.89
CA ALA A 134 12.43 9.15 -12.25
C ALA A 134 13.01 8.73 -13.62
N TYR A 135 13.09 9.65 -14.59
CA TYR A 135 13.65 9.40 -15.92
C TYR A 135 15.15 9.14 -15.86
N GLU A 136 15.89 9.96 -15.11
CA GLU A 136 17.34 9.78 -14.91
C GLU A 136 17.62 8.49 -14.12
N PHE A 137 16.80 8.24 -13.10
CA PHE A 137 16.97 7.12 -12.20
C PHE A 137 16.75 5.77 -12.89
N ILE A 138 15.76 5.64 -13.79
CA ILE A 138 15.57 4.39 -14.53
C ILE A 138 16.75 4.08 -15.46
N GLU A 139 17.32 5.08 -16.14
CA GLU A 139 18.50 4.90 -17.00
C GLU A 139 19.72 4.45 -16.18
N PHE A 140 19.95 5.09 -15.01
CA PHE A 140 20.99 4.67 -14.07
C PHE A 140 20.81 3.21 -13.62
N MET A 141 19.58 2.83 -13.27
CA MET A 141 19.26 1.48 -12.82
C MET A 141 19.42 0.45 -13.94
N GLN A 142 19.03 0.77 -15.17
CA GLN A 142 19.26 -0.09 -16.33
C GLN A 142 20.75 -0.34 -16.59
N HIS A 143 21.58 0.70 -16.49
CA HIS A 143 23.02 0.55 -16.67
C HIS A 143 23.65 -0.35 -15.61
N LYS A 144 23.20 -0.24 -14.35
CA LYS A 144 23.72 -1.05 -13.23
C LYS A 144 23.26 -2.51 -13.31
N ASN A 145 22.00 -2.76 -13.67
CA ASN A 145 21.45 -4.09 -13.85
C ASN A 145 20.21 -4.03 -14.77
N SER A 146 20.34 -4.46 -16.01
CA SER A 146 19.23 -4.46 -16.96
C SER A 146 18.31 -5.66 -16.72
N THR A 147 17.01 -5.40 -16.58
CA THR A 147 15.97 -6.44 -16.47
C THR A 147 14.78 -6.11 -17.38
N PRO A 148 13.96 -7.10 -17.79
CA PRO A 148 12.76 -6.85 -18.59
C PRO A 148 11.80 -5.86 -17.94
N GLU A 149 11.64 -5.92 -16.62
CA GLU A 149 10.76 -5.03 -15.85
C GLU A 149 11.28 -3.58 -15.90
N ARG A 150 12.59 -3.37 -15.80
CA ARG A 150 13.19 -2.03 -15.93
C ARG A 150 13.04 -1.47 -17.34
N GLU A 151 13.03 -2.33 -18.36
CA GLU A 151 12.72 -1.90 -19.72
C GLU A 151 11.23 -1.54 -19.88
N GLU A 152 10.33 -2.26 -19.22
CA GLU A 152 8.92 -1.88 -19.17
C GLU A 152 8.71 -0.55 -18.44
N ILE A 153 9.32 -0.37 -17.27
CA ILE A 153 9.30 0.88 -16.49
C ILE A 153 9.79 2.06 -17.33
N ARG A 154 10.90 1.88 -18.06
CA ARG A 154 11.42 2.92 -18.95
C ARG A 154 10.39 3.35 -20.00
N LYS A 155 9.70 2.39 -20.62
CA LYS A 155 8.65 2.66 -21.61
C LYS A 155 7.45 3.37 -20.99
N ILE A 156 6.98 2.92 -19.82
CA ILE A 156 5.88 3.56 -19.08
C ILE A 156 6.20 5.04 -18.82
N LEU A 157 7.42 5.33 -18.37
CA LEU A 157 7.85 6.71 -18.13
C LEU A 157 7.93 7.52 -19.44
N GLN A 158 8.48 6.95 -20.51
CA GLN A 158 8.54 7.60 -21.83
C GLN A 158 7.14 7.97 -22.34
N ASP A 159 6.16 7.08 -22.20
CA ASP A 159 4.77 7.34 -22.59
C ASP A 159 4.17 8.49 -21.76
N ALA A 160 4.44 8.53 -20.45
CA ALA A 160 3.98 9.59 -19.56
C ALA A 160 4.67 10.96 -19.81
N TYR A 161 5.85 10.98 -20.44
CA TYR A 161 6.52 12.23 -20.82
C TYR A 161 5.85 12.90 -22.04
N LEU A 162 5.21 12.10 -22.90
CA LEU A 162 4.63 12.54 -24.17
C LEU A 162 3.14 12.91 -24.06
N SER A 163 2.47 12.55 -22.96
CA SER A 163 1.06 12.86 -22.66
C SER A 163 0.88 14.25 -22.05
#